data_AF-A0A6J6S2B0-F1
#
_entry.id   AF-A0A6J6S2B0-F1
#
_cell.length_a   1.000
_cell.length_b   1.000
_cell.length_c   1.000
_cell.angle_alpha   90.00
_cell.angle_beta   90.00
_cell.angle_gamma   90.00
#
_symmetry.space_group_name_H-M   'P 1'
#
loop_
_entity.id
_entity.type
_entity.pdbx_description
1 polymer ?
#
loop_
_entity_poly.entity_id
_entity_poly.type
_entity_poly.pdbx_seq_one_letter_code
_entity_poly.pdbx_strand_id
1 'polypeptide(L)'
;MPDEPAARLWWAVTVLREHRGDGHVLAATAAGLSGLQAGVTHVATGRVTRASLQPHRGWTDEEWDDAVAGLAERGLVLDDGSALTAAGHDLREAVEAETDRLARPATAHLEHDPGVRALLEPLGRAIAAAGALPAANPMGVPVPEAGA
;
A
#
# COMPACT_ATOMS: atom_id res chain seq x y z
N MET A 1 -4.62 -12.35 24.00
CA MET A 1 -5.37 -11.16 23.53
C MET A 1 -5.34 -10.12 24.63
N PRO A 2 -5.25 -8.82 24.32
CA PRO A 2 -5.40 -7.76 25.34
C PRO A 2 -6.79 -7.83 26.01
N ASP A 3 -6.90 -7.29 27.23
CA ASP A 3 -8.18 -7.27 27.96
C ASP A 3 -9.05 -6.05 27.60
N GLU A 4 -8.42 -4.89 27.39
CA GLU A 4 -9.12 -3.66 27.06
C GLU A 4 -9.69 -3.68 25.62
N PRO A 5 -10.96 -3.28 25.41
CA PRO A 5 -11.59 -3.30 24.08
C PRO A 5 -10.81 -2.54 22.99
N ALA A 6 -10.26 -1.36 23.31
CA ALA A 6 -9.49 -0.57 22.36
C ALA A 6 -8.17 -1.26 21.97
N ALA A 7 -7.47 -1.85 22.95
CA ALA A 7 -6.25 -2.61 22.71
C ALA A 7 -6.52 -3.88 21.89
N ARG A 8 -7.66 -4.55 22.12
CA ARG A 8 -8.09 -5.70 21.31
C ARG A 8 -8.36 -5.31 19.86
N LEU A 9 -9.05 -4.19 19.63
CA LEU A 9 -9.30 -3.67 18.29
C LEU A 9 -7.97 -3.33 17.60
N TRP A 10 -7.09 -2.58 18.26
CA TRP A 10 -5.76 -2.23 17.75
C TRP A 10 -4.96 -3.47 17.35
N TRP A 11 -4.90 -4.49 18.22
CA TRP A 11 -4.23 -5.74 17.93
C TRP A 11 -4.85 -6.43 16.70
N ALA A 12 -6.17 -6.53 16.63
CA ALA A 12 -6.85 -7.23 15.55
C ALA A 12 -6.62 -6.57 14.18
N VAL A 13 -6.74 -5.24 14.11
CA VAL A 13 -6.48 -4.51 12.85
C VAL A 13 -5.00 -4.54 12.48
N THR A 14 -4.10 -4.55 13.46
CA THR A 14 -2.66 -4.70 13.21
C THR A 14 -2.36 -6.06 12.60
N VAL A 15 -2.89 -7.14 13.17
CA VAL A 15 -2.69 -8.50 12.64
C VAL A 15 -3.22 -8.62 11.21
N LEU A 16 -4.41 -8.07 10.92
CA LEU A 16 -4.96 -8.06 9.56
C LEU A 16 -4.09 -7.23 8.60
N ARG A 17 -3.58 -6.08 9.05
CA ARG A 17 -2.69 -5.22 8.28
C ARG A 17 -1.37 -5.92 7.95
N GLU A 18 -0.74 -6.57 8.92
CA GLU A 18 0.50 -7.34 8.71
C GLU A 18 0.25 -8.53 7.77
N HIS A 19 -0.83 -9.28 7.97
CA HIS A 19 -1.18 -10.41 7.11
C HIS A 19 -1.38 -9.99 5.64
N ARG A 20 -2.09 -8.89 5.39
CA ARG A 20 -2.23 -8.34 4.02
C ARG A 20 -0.89 -7.84 3.48
N GLY A 21 -0.06 -7.24 4.32
CA GLY A 21 1.29 -6.78 3.96
C GLY A 21 2.18 -7.93 3.49
N ASP A 22 2.20 -9.04 4.22
CA ASP A 22 2.94 -10.25 3.83
C ASP A 22 2.44 -10.79 2.49
N GLY A 23 1.12 -10.82 2.28
CA GLY A 23 0.51 -11.18 1.00
C GLY A 23 0.96 -10.27 -0.15
N HIS A 24 1.09 -8.96 0.08
CA HIS A 24 1.58 -8.03 -0.92
C HIS A 24 3.06 -8.27 -1.27
N VAL A 25 3.91 -8.52 -0.27
CA VAL A 25 5.32 -8.87 -0.48
C VAL A 25 5.44 -10.14 -1.32
N LEU A 26 4.63 -11.17 -1.02
CA LEU A 26 4.57 -12.41 -1.80
C LEU A 26 4.14 -12.16 -3.24
N ALA A 27 3.06 -11.40 -3.45
CA ALA A 27 2.53 -11.09 -4.78
C ALA A 27 3.55 -10.31 -5.63
N ALA A 28 4.18 -9.27 -5.07
CA ALA A 28 5.19 -8.48 -5.76
C ALA A 28 6.43 -9.30 -6.11
N THR A 29 6.90 -10.13 -5.17
CA THR A 29 8.06 -11.01 -5.39
C THR A 29 7.77 -12.05 -6.47
N ALA A 30 6.57 -12.65 -6.46
CA ALA A 30 6.13 -13.61 -7.47
C ALA A 30 5.99 -12.97 -8.86
N ALA A 31 5.64 -11.69 -8.93
CA ALA A 31 5.62 -10.90 -10.16
C ALA A 31 7.03 -10.45 -10.63
N GLY A 32 8.09 -10.86 -9.93
CA GLY A 32 9.47 -10.55 -10.27
C GLY A 32 9.85 -9.09 -9.98
N LEU A 33 9.23 -8.46 -8.98
CA LEU A 33 9.64 -7.15 -8.49
C LEU A 33 10.52 -7.32 -7.24
N SER A 34 11.63 -6.60 -7.20
CA SER A 34 12.32 -6.34 -5.93
C SER A 34 11.52 -5.37 -5.05
N GLY A 35 11.87 -5.26 -3.77
CA GLY A 35 11.23 -4.28 -2.88
C GLY A 35 11.38 -2.84 -3.37
N LEU A 36 12.54 -2.49 -3.95
CA LEU A 36 12.77 -1.18 -4.55
C LEU A 36 11.95 -0.99 -5.84
N GLN A 37 11.89 -1.99 -6.72
CA GLN A 37 11.07 -1.91 -7.93
C GLN A 37 9.57 -1.82 -7.62
N ALA A 38 9.09 -2.46 -6.57
CA ALA A 38 7.72 -2.28 -6.08
C ALA A 38 7.46 -0.82 -5.65
N GLY A 39 8.45 -0.18 -5.00
CA GLY A 39 8.42 1.24 -4.66
C GLY A 39 8.44 2.16 -5.89
N VAL A 40 9.34 1.90 -6.84
CA VAL A 40 9.46 2.67 -8.10
C VAL A 40 8.15 2.60 -8.88
N THR A 41 7.59 1.41 -9.09
CA THR A 41 6.31 1.27 -9.80
C THR A 41 5.15 1.95 -9.06
N HIS A 42 5.23 2.11 -7.74
CA HIS A 42 4.20 2.84 -6.97
C HIS A 42 4.33 4.36 -7.13
N VAL A 43 5.56 4.87 -7.15
CA VAL A 43 5.82 6.27 -7.50
C VAL A 43 5.37 6.57 -8.94
N ALA A 44 5.63 5.65 -9.87
CA ALA A 44 5.23 5.77 -11.26
C ALA A 44 3.70 5.75 -11.48
N THR A 45 2.88 5.42 -10.47
CA THR A 45 1.42 5.64 -10.55
C THR A 45 1.03 7.10 -10.28
N GLY A 46 1.95 7.95 -9.84
CA GLY A 46 1.69 9.32 -9.40
C GLY A 46 0.93 9.44 -8.07
N ARG A 47 0.72 8.33 -7.34
CA ARG A 47 -0.03 8.34 -6.05
C ARG A 47 0.84 8.71 -4.87
N VAL A 48 2.14 8.49 -4.98
CA VAL A 48 3.18 8.86 -4.01
C VAL A 48 4.38 9.42 -4.76
N THR A 49 5.28 10.08 -4.03
CA THR A 49 6.50 10.64 -4.62
C THR A 49 7.74 9.87 -4.16
N ARG A 50 8.82 9.87 -4.97
CA ARG A 50 10.14 9.36 -4.56
C ARG A 50 10.58 9.98 -3.23
N ALA A 51 10.41 11.29 -3.08
CA ALA A 51 10.75 12.02 -1.86
C ALA A 51 9.99 11.53 -0.60
N SER A 52 8.74 11.09 -0.75
CA SER A 52 7.95 10.54 0.37
C SER A 52 8.27 9.09 0.71
N LEU A 53 9.05 8.39 -0.11
CA LEU A 53 9.25 6.94 0.02
C LEU A 53 10.72 6.56 0.21
N GLN A 54 11.61 7.02 -0.68
CA GLN A 54 13.02 6.62 -0.72
C GLN A 54 13.76 6.87 0.61
N PRO A 55 13.65 8.04 1.28
CA PRO A 55 14.41 8.31 2.50
C PRO A 55 14.06 7.39 3.66
N HIS A 56 12.82 6.90 3.70
CA HIS A 56 12.33 6.01 4.77
C HIS A 56 12.69 4.55 4.55
N ARG A 57 13.25 4.21 3.39
CA ARG A 57 13.62 2.83 2.99
C ARG A 57 15.13 2.62 2.89
N GLY A 58 15.92 3.69 2.93
CA GLY A 58 17.37 3.62 2.97
C GLY A 58 18.03 3.35 1.62
N TRP A 59 17.30 3.53 0.51
CA TRP A 59 17.87 3.35 -0.83
C TRP A 59 18.65 4.59 -1.28
N THR A 60 19.78 4.35 -1.93
CA THR A 60 20.57 5.42 -2.55
C THR A 60 19.91 5.90 -3.85
N ASP A 61 20.43 6.99 -4.41
CA ASP A 61 19.97 7.47 -5.72
C ASP A 61 20.41 6.53 -6.85
N GLU A 62 21.61 5.97 -6.76
CA GLU A 62 22.14 4.99 -7.71
C GLU A 62 21.28 3.72 -7.74
N GLU A 63 20.93 3.16 -6.58
CA GLU A 63 20.05 1.99 -6.51
C GLU A 63 18.68 2.28 -7.15
N TRP A 64 18.15 3.49 -6.93
CA TRP A 64 16.87 3.89 -7.51
C TRP A 64 16.94 3.96 -9.03
N ASP A 65 17.98 4.60 -9.56
CA ASP A 65 18.14 4.80 -11.00
C ASP A 65 18.41 3.46 -11.70
N ASP A 66 19.16 2.54 -11.08
CA ASP A 66 19.33 1.15 -11.55
C ASP A 66 17.99 0.39 -11.57
N ALA A 67 17.16 0.57 -10.54
CA ALA A 67 15.83 -0.05 -10.50
C ALA A 67 14.90 0.50 -11.59
N VAL A 68 14.96 1.80 -11.88
CA VAL A 68 14.24 2.42 -13.00
C VAL A 68 14.73 1.85 -14.32
N ALA A 69 16.04 1.79 -14.55
CA ALA A 69 16.62 1.24 -15.79
C ALA A 69 16.16 -0.21 -16.03
N GLY A 70 16.26 -1.07 -15.01
CA GLY A 70 15.82 -2.47 -15.13
C GLY A 70 14.30 -2.63 -15.36
N LEU A 71 13.47 -1.71 -14.86
CA LEU A 71 12.03 -1.70 -15.14
C LEU A 71 11.72 -1.17 -16.55
N ALA A 72 12.47 -0.17 -17.03
CA ALA A 72 12.35 0.38 -18.38
C ALA A 72 12.77 -0.63 -19.44
N GLU A 73 13.85 -1.38 -19.22
CA GLU A 73 14.29 -2.49 -20.07
C GLU A 73 13.21 -3.59 -20.20
N ARG A 74 12.44 -3.81 -19.14
CA ARG A 74 11.29 -4.72 -19.12
C ARG A 74 10.02 -4.11 -19.73
N GLY A 75 10.07 -2.84 -20.13
CA GLY A 75 8.94 -2.10 -20.66
C GLY A 75 7.82 -1.84 -19.65
N LEU A 76 8.12 -1.76 -18.35
CA LEU A 76 7.13 -1.56 -17.28
C LEU A 76 6.96 -0.09 -16.87
N VAL A 77 8.01 0.73 -17.06
CA VAL A 77 7.98 2.18 -16.85
C VAL A 77 8.54 2.89 -18.08
N LEU A 78 8.28 4.18 -18.21
CA LEU A 78 9.00 5.03 -19.16
C LEU A 78 10.49 5.10 -18.82
N ASP A 79 11.33 5.46 -19.79
CA ASP A 79 12.80 5.47 -19.64
C ASP A 79 13.30 6.33 -18.46
N ASP A 80 12.56 7.39 -18.11
CA ASP A 80 12.85 8.28 -16.97
C ASP A 80 12.17 7.85 -15.65
N GLY A 81 11.43 6.73 -15.66
CA GLY A 81 10.68 6.21 -14.53
C GLY A 81 9.47 7.06 -14.12
N SER A 82 9.10 8.07 -14.90
CA SER A 82 8.06 9.05 -14.53
C SER A 82 6.64 8.50 -14.51
N ALA A 83 6.37 7.49 -15.33
CA ALA A 83 5.06 6.84 -15.43
C ALA A 83 5.19 5.36 -15.77
N LEU A 84 4.13 4.60 -15.47
CA LEU A 84 3.99 3.23 -15.94
C LEU A 84 3.65 3.18 -17.43
N THR A 85 4.12 2.14 -18.09
CA THR A 85 3.57 1.75 -19.40
C THR A 85 2.25 0.98 -19.21
N ALA A 86 1.57 0.62 -20.31
CA ALA A 86 0.42 -0.29 -20.24
C ALA A 86 0.78 -1.62 -19.53
N ALA A 87 1.91 -2.23 -19.87
CA ALA A 87 2.37 -3.46 -19.23
C ALA A 87 2.70 -3.25 -17.73
N GLY A 88 3.20 -2.07 -17.36
CA GLY A 88 3.40 -1.70 -15.96
C GLY A 88 2.10 -1.58 -15.16
N HIS A 89 1.06 -1.02 -15.78
CA HIS A 89 -0.28 -0.98 -15.20
C HIS A 89 -0.84 -2.39 -15.01
N ASP A 90 -0.78 -3.24 -16.04
CA ASP A 90 -1.25 -4.62 -15.97
C ASP A 90 -0.54 -5.41 -14.87
N LEU A 91 0.79 -5.27 -14.75
CA LEU A 91 1.58 -5.91 -13.71
C LEU A 91 1.12 -5.49 -12.31
N ARG A 92 0.92 -4.18 -12.10
CA ARG A 92 0.47 -3.67 -10.80
C ARG A 92 -0.93 -4.14 -10.45
N GLU A 93 -1.85 -4.12 -11.41
CA GLU A 93 -3.21 -4.62 -11.20
C GLU A 93 -3.19 -6.10 -10.82
N ALA A 94 -2.35 -6.91 -11.47
CA ALA A 94 -2.18 -8.31 -11.11
C ALA A 94 -1.62 -8.49 -9.69
N VAL A 95 -0.64 -7.67 -9.27
CA VAL A 95 -0.09 -7.69 -7.91
C VAL A 95 -1.15 -7.33 -6.87
N GLU A 96 -1.95 -6.28 -7.10
CA GLU A 96 -3.01 -5.88 -6.17
C GLU A 96 -4.12 -6.94 -6.11
N ALA A 97 -4.53 -7.51 -7.25
CA ALA A 97 -5.52 -8.58 -7.30
C ALA A 97 -5.08 -9.83 -6.53
N GLU A 98 -3.81 -10.21 -6.67
CA GLU A 98 -3.24 -11.34 -5.92
C GLU A 98 -3.10 -11.02 -4.42
N THR A 99 -2.72 -9.79 -4.09
CA THR A 99 -2.70 -9.30 -2.70
C THR A 99 -4.08 -9.45 -2.05
N ASP A 100 -5.14 -9.01 -2.74
CA ASP A 100 -6.51 -9.09 -2.25
C ASP A 100 -7.01 -10.54 -2.17
N ARG A 101 -6.63 -11.39 -3.13
CA ARG A 101 -6.93 -12.83 -3.11
C ARG A 101 -6.30 -13.51 -1.89
N LEU A 102 -5.05 -13.18 -1.58
CA LEU A 102 -4.32 -13.75 -0.43
C LEU A 102 -4.88 -13.26 0.91
N ALA A 103 -5.35 -12.01 0.99
CA ALA A 103 -5.92 -11.45 2.21
C ALA A 103 -7.36 -11.90 2.49
N ARG A 104 -8.15 -12.19 1.44
CA ARG A 104 -9.58 -12.49 1.51
C ARG A 104 -9.96 -13.54 2.57
N PRO A 105 -9.28 -14.68 2.75
CA PRO A 105 -9.68 -15.67 3.75
C PRO A 105 -9.73 -15.11 5.18
N ALA A 106 -8.85 -14.17 5.52
CA ALA A 106 -8.82 -13.54 6.83
C ALA A 106 -9.96 -12.54 7.05
N THR A 107 -10.49 -11.95 5.97
CA THR A 107 -11.52 -10.88 6.03
C THR A 107 -12.90 -11.34 5.57
N ALA A 108 -13.05 -12.53 4.99
CA ALA A 108 -14.29 -12.97 4.32
C ALA A 108 -15.54 -12.88 5.20
N HIS A 109 -15.42 -13.17 6.50
CA HIS A 109 -16.52 -13.10 7.46
C HIS A 109 -16.87 -11.66 7.88
N LEU A 110 -15.96 -10.71 7.65
CA LEU A 110 -16.12 -9.29 7.97
C LEU A 110 -16.70 -8.49 6.80
N GLU A 111 -16.50 -8.94 5.55
CA GLU A 111 -16.89 -8.21 4.34
C GLU A 111 -18.39 -7.87 4.27
N HIS A 112 -19.23 -8.68 4.91
CA HIS A 112 -20.68 -8.50 4.94
C HIS A 112 -21.22 -8.03 6.28
N ASP A 113 -20.35 -7.71 7.24
CA ASP A 113 -20.75 -7.20 8.55
C ASP A 113 -20.84 -5.66 8.52
N PRO A 114 -22.05 -5.06 8.52
CA PRO A 114 -22.20 -3.61 8.52
C PRO A 114 -21.62 -2.97 9.79
N GLY A 115 -21.48 -3.71 10.89
CA GLY A 115 -20.92 -3.26 12.15
C GLY A 115 -19.44 -2.88 12.05
N VAL A 116 -18.66 -3.55 11.18
CA VAL A 116 -17.24 -3.26 10.98
C VAL A 116 -17.07 -1.83 10.44
N ARG A 117 -17.81 -1.49 9.39
CA ARG A 117 -17.79 -0.15 8.80
C ARG A 117 -18.31 0.91 9.77
N ALA A 118 -19.44 0.63 10.43
CA ALA A 118 -20.03 1.52 11.42
C ALA A 118 -19.08 1.84 12.60
N LEU A 119 -18.23 0.88 12.99
CA LEU A 119 -17.22 1.07 14.04
C LEU A 119 -15.97 1.82 13.54
N LEU A 120 -15.42 1.44 12.38
CA LEU A 120 -14.11 1.93 11.93
C LEU A 120 -14.19 3.31 11.27
N GLU A 121 -15.27 3.66 10.58
CA GLU A 121 -15.39 4.94 9.90
C GLU A 121 -15.33 6.15 10.84
N PRO A 122 -16.09 6.22 11.96
CA PRO A 122 -15.98 7.33 12.90
C PRO A 122 -14.59 7.47 13.52
N LEU A 123 -13.92 6.34 13.80
CA LEU A 123 -12.55 6.34 14.32
C LEU A 123 -11.57 6.90 13.29
N GLY A 124 -11.67 6.49 12.02
CA GLY A 124 -10.85 7.03 10.94
C GLY A 124 -11.02 8.53 10.75
N ARG A 125 -12.26 9.04 10.81
CA ARG A 125 -12.54 10.49 10.75
C ARG A 125 -11.99 11.24 11.96
N ALA A 126 -12.11 10.69 13.16
CA ALA A 126 -11.55 11.31 14.36
C ALA A 126 -10.01 11.41 14.31
N ILE A 127 -9.34 10.36 13.82
CA ILE A 127 -7.87 10.35 13.62
C ILE A 127 -7.46 11.38 12.56
N ALA A 128 -8.20 11.47 11.46
CA ALA A 128 -7.97 12.47 10.41
C ALA A 128 -8.15 13.90 10.95
N ALA A 129 -9.24 14.17 11.67
CA ALA A 129 -9.52 15.47 12.28
C ALA A 129 -8.48 15.88 13.33
N ALA A 130 -7.88 14.92 14.02
CA ALA A 130 -6.78 15.15 14.95
C ALA A 130 -5.43 15.48 14.27
N GLY A 131 -5.36 15.46 12.93
CA GLY A 131 -4.13 15.73 12.18
C GLY A 131 -3.08 14.64 12.28
N ALA A 132 -3.46 13.43 12.69
CA ALA A 132 -2.54 12.32 12.89
C ALA A 132 -2.15 11.59 11.58
N LEU A 133 -2.74 11.98 10.44
CA LEU A 133 -2.46 11.41 9.12
C LEU A 133 -1.76 12.44 8.22
N PRO A 134 -0.58 12.10 7.65
CA PRO A 134 0.06 12.97 6.67
C PRO A 134 -0.76 13.02 5.38
N ALA A 135 -0.90 14.22 4.79
CA ALA A 135 -1.65 14.43 3.56
C ALA A 135 -1.07 13.62 2.37
N ALA A 136 0.26 13.51 2.30
CA ALA A 136 0.96 12.58 1.41
C ALA A 136 1.31 11.31 2.20
N ASN A 137 0.35 10.39 2.34
CA ASN A 137 0.60 9.13 3.02
C ASN A 137 1.24 8.10 2.07
N PRO A 138 2.06 7.18 2.60
CA PRO A 138 2.76 6.18 1.79
C PRO A 138 1.84 5.10 1.19
N MET A 139 0.53 5.15 1.45
CA MET A 139 -0.46 4.27 0.82
C MET A 139 -1.06 4.90 -0.44
N GLY A 140 -0.90 6.21 -0.65
CA GLY A 140 -1.45 6.91 -1.81
C GLY A 140 -2.98 6.97 -1.86
N VAL A 141 -3.65 6.86 -0.70
CA VAL A 141 -5.12 6.91 -0.59
C VAL A 141 -5.56 8.26 -0.01
N PRO A 142 -6.76 8.77 -0.36
CA PRO A 142 -7.28 9.99 0.25
C PRO A 142 -7.40 9.87 1.77
N VAL A 143 -7.11 10.97 2.49
CA VAL A 143 -7.43 11.07 3.91
C VAL A 143 -8.96 11.06 4.07
N PRO A 144 -9.53 10.27 4.99
CA PRO A 144 -10.97 10.30 5.25
C PRO A 144 -11.43 11.73 5.52
N GLU A 145 -12.50 12.16 4.85
CA GLU A 145 -13.06 13.49 5.09
C GLU A 145 -13.45 13.61 6.57
N ALA A 146 -12.99 14.69 7.22
CA ALA A 146 -13.50 15.06 8.52
C ALA A 146 -14.99 15.40 8.31
N GLY A 147 -15.87 14.48 8.70
CA GLY A 147 -17.31 14.70 8.62
C GLY A 147 -17.68 15.94 9.45
N ALA A 148 -18.54 16.78 8.89
CA ALA A 148 -19.17 17.91 9.56
C ALA A 148 -20.11 17.44 10.69
#